data_AF-A0A7Y9BPM1-F1
#
_entry.id   AF-A0A7Y9BPM1-F1
#
_cell.length_a   1.000
_cell.length_b   1.000
_cell.length_c   1.000
_cell.angle_alpha   90.00
_cell.angle_beta   90.00
_cell.angle_gamma   90.00
#
_symmetry.space_group_name_H-M   'P 1'
#
loop_
_entity.id
_entity.type
_entity.pdbx_description
1 polymer ?
#
loop_
_entity_poly.entity_id
_entity_poly.type
_entity_poly.pdbx_seq_one_letter_code
_entity_poly.pdbx_strand_id
1 'polypeptide(L)'
;MSEHKATWRGAAARWDRSLFDVVAQRHWPGGERVLPRLGRSANHGMLWGGAATLITLFGSATARRAAVRAAASLALASATINTVGKWSVRRARPVLDGVPAVRQLATQPVTTSFPSGHSASAFAFTTGLALHSPGWGAVLAPVAAAVAFSRVYTGVHYPSDVVAGAALGVAAGFAVRRIAARVEAARARPGDEPPDADAPALPDGAGLVVVVNAGAGSAEAAGLDVLRTRLPKAEVVECEGAQLAEALAEAASRAAVLGVCGGDGTINAAATAALRAGVPLAVLPGGTLNHFAQDLGLTGAEETCRAVAAGRAVRVAVGRFTPDPP
;
A
#
# COMPACT_ATOMS: atom_id res chain seq x y z
N MET A 1 -13.34 39.80 -25.24
CA MET A 1 -12.68 38.65 -24.55
C MET A 1 -13.30 38.46 -23.15
N SER A 2 -14.56 38.03 -23.03
CA SER A 2 -15.20 37.67 -21.73
C SER A 2 -16.58 36.97 -21.87
N GLU A 3 -16.75 35.98 -22.74
CA GLU A 3 -18.02 35.20 -22.82
C GLU A 3 -17.87 33.69 -22.55
N HIS A 4 -16.65 33.19 -22.27
CA HIS A 4 -16.40 31.75 -22.07
C HIS A 4 -16.23 31.29 -20.62
N LYS A 5 -16.46 32.15 -19.62
CA LYS A 5 -16.37 31.78 -18.19
C LYS A 5 -17.71 31.39 -17.53
N ALA A 6 -18.85 31.60 -18.19
CA ALA A 6 -20.18 31.40 -17.58
C ALA A 6 -20.80 29.99 -17.77
N THR A 7 -20.30 29.16 -18.69
CA THR A 7 -20.96 27.90 -19.08
C THR A 7 -20.50 26.66 -18.31
N TRP A 8 -19.21 26.57 -17.96
CA TRP A 8 -18.64 25.39 -17.29
C TRP A 8 -19.13 25.19 -15.85
N ARG A 9 -19.22 26.28 -15.06
CA ARG A 9 -19.74 26.23 -13.68
C ARG A 9 -21.22 25.83 -13.65
N GLY A 10 -22.00 26.28 -14.64
CA GLY A 10 -23.40 25.90 -14.80
C GLY A 10 -23.57 24.43 -15.22
N ALA A 11 -22.77 23.96 -16.18
CA ALA A 11 -22.83 22.58 -16.65
C ALA A 11 -22.43 21.58 -15.54
N ALA A 12 -21.30 21.81 -14.86
CA ALA A 12 -20.87 20.95 -13.75
C ALA A 12 -21.90 20.92 -12.61
N ALA A 13 -22.47 22.07 -12.23
CA ALA A 13 -23.52 22.12 -11.22
C ALA A 13 -24.82 21.41 -11.63
N ARG A 14 -25.19 21.44 -12.93
CA ARG A 14 -26.34 20.68 -13.46
C ARG A 14 -26.09 19.18 -13.44
N TRP A 15 -24.90 18.74 -13.87
CA TRP A 15 -24.50 17.34 -13.82
C TRP A 15 -24.52 16.80 -12.39
N ASP A 16 -23.97 17.56 -11.45
CA ASP A 16 -23.88 17.14 -10.05
C ASP A 16 -25.26 17.06 -9.37
N ARG A 17 -26.18 17.94 -9.75
CA ARG A 17 -27.60 17.85 -9.36
C ARG A 17 -28.30 16.65 -9.99
N SER A 18 -28.14 16.44 -11.30
CA SER A 18 -28.74 15.30 -12.00
C SER A 18 -28.31 13.96 -11.38
N LEU A 19 -27.02 13.80 -11.08
CA LEU A 19 -26.51 12.61 -10.40
C LEU A 19 -27.05 12.46 -8.98
N PHE A 20 -27.15 13.56 -8.24
CA PHE A 20 -27.77 13.57 -6.91
C PHE A 20 -29.25 13.15 -6.97
N ASP A 21 -30.02 13.69 -7.92
CA ASP A 21 -31.45 13.42 -8.09
C ASP A 21 -31.68 11.95 -8.46
N VAL A 22 -30.83 11.36 -9.31
CA VAL A 22 -30.85 9.92 -9.60
C VAL A 22 -30.68 9.08 -8.34
N VAL A 23 -29.74 9.46 -7.45
CA VAL A 23 -29.52 8.75 -6.19
C VAL A 23 -30.70 8.94 -5.23
N ALA A 24 -31.24 10.17 -5.16
CA ALA A 24 -32.34 10.54 -4.28
C ALA A 24 -33.64 9.81 -4.65
N GLN A 25 -34.00 9.78 -5.94
CA GLN A 25 -35.25 9.23 -6.45
C GLN A 25 -35.24 7.70 -6.58
N ARG A 26 -34.05 7.09 -6.69
CA ARG A 26 -33.94 5.62 -6.79
C ARG A 26 -34.36 4.93 -5.48
N HIS A 27 -35.06 3.81 -5.63
CA HIS A 27 -35.32 2.89 -4.52
C HIS A 27 -34.09 2.01 -4.28
N TRP A 28 -33.61 1.98 -3.05
CA TRP A 28 -32.42 1.23 -2.63
C TRP A 28 -32.84 0.20 -1.57
N PRO A 29 -33.06 -1.07 -1.94
CA PRO A 29 -33.52 -2.10 -1.01
C PRO A 29 -32.58 -2.20 0.21
N GLY A 30 -33.12 -2.03 1.42
CA GLY A 30 -32.35 -2.10 2.67
C GLY A 30 -31.39 -0.94 2.95
N GLY A 31 -31.16 -0.05 1.98
CA GLY A 31 -30.21 1.07 2.10
C GLY A 31 -30.55 2.05 3.23
N GLU A 32 -31.84 2.25 3.48
CA GLU A 32 -32.39 3.11 4.52
C GLU A 32 -32.01 2.68 5.95
N ARG A 33 -31.74 1.37 6.18
CA ARG A 33 -31.34 0.83 7.49
C ARG A 33 -29.84 0.87 7.70
N VAL A 34 -29.06 0.72 6.64
CA VAL A 34 -27.61 0.47 6.71
C VAL A 34 -26.82 1.76 6.48
N LEU A 35 -27.13 2.50 5.41
CA LEU A 35 -26.30 3.64 4.97
C LEU A 35 -26.30 4.80 5.97
N PRO A 36 -27.42 5.20 6.60
CA PRO A 36 -27.39 6.25 7.62
C PRO A 36 -26.66 5.83 8.89
N ARG A 37 -26.66 4.54 9.25
CA ARG A 37 -25.91 4.02 10.41
C ARG A 37 -24.41 4.00 10.12
N LEU A 38 -24.02 3.54 8.93
CA LEU A 38 -22.64 3.52 8.47
C LEU A 38 -22.05 4.94 8.37
N GLY A 39 -22.83 5.89 7.86
CA GLY A 39 -22.42 7.30 7.83
C GLY A 39 -22.21 7.88 9.23
N ARG A 40 -23.01 7.47 10.22
CA ARG A 40 -22.87 7.90 11.62
C ARG A 40 -21.67 7.27 12.33
N SER A 41 -21.39 5.98 12.12
CA SER A 41 -20.22 5.34 12.72
C SER A 41 -18.90 5.92 12.19
N ALA A 42 -18.92 6.47 10.97
CA ALA A 42 -17.79 7.19 10.39
C ALA A 42 -17.61 8.64 10.91
N ASN A 43 -18.48 9.13 11.80
CA ASN A 43 -18.33 10.46 12.38
C ASN A 43 -17.04 10.57 13.18
N HIS A 44 -16.37 11.73 13.07
CA HIS A 44 -15.10 12.04 13.74
C HIS A 44 -13.98 11.01 13.52
N GLY A 45 -14.09 10.15 12.50
CA GLY A 45 -13.14 9.08 12.24
C GLY A 45 -13.23 7.89 13.21
N MET A 46 -14.30 7.76 14.01
CA MET A 46 -14.44 6.68 15.01
C MET A 46 -14.36 5.28 14.38
N LEU A 47 -15.05 5.05 13.25
CA LEU A 47 -14.97 3.79 12.49
C LEU A 47 -13.52 3.42 12.14
N TRP A 48 -12.76 4.40 11.66
CA TRP A 48 -11.38 4.22 11.20
C TRP A 48 -10.42 4.05 12.37
N GLY A 49 -10.64 4.78 13.47
CA GLY A 49 -9.90 4.61 14.72
C GLY A 49 -10.12 3.21 15.32
N GLY A 50 -11.36 2.72 15.34
CA GLY A 50 -11.68 1.35 15.76
C GLY A 50 -11.01 0.30 14.89
N ALA A 51 -11.06 0.46 13.56
CA ALA A 51 -10.37 -0.42 12.62
C ALA A 51 -8.84 -0.42 12.85
N ALA A 52 -8.23 0.76 13.04
CA ALA A 52 -6.81 0.90 13.34
C ALA A 52 -6.44 0.16 14.62
N THR A 53 -7.23 0.32 15.69
CA THR A 53 -7.00 -0.35 16.97
C THR A 53 -7.08 -1.87 16.84
N LEU A 54 -8.12 -2.40 16.16
CA LEU A 54 -8.26 -3.84 15.94
C LEU A 54 -7.10 -4.42 15.11
N ILE A 55 -6.73 -3.76 14.01
CA ILE A 55 -5.57 -4.16 13.20
C ILE A 55 -4.27 -4.06 14.03
N THR A 56 -4.19 -3.09 14.94
CA THR A 56 -3.01 -2.93 15.79
C THR A 56 -2.89 -4.03 16.85
N LEU A 57 -4.01 -4.45 17.43
CA LEU A 57 -4.06 -5.46 18.50
C LEU A 57 -3.94 -6.89 17.97
N PHE A 58 -4.54 -7.20 16.82
CA PHE A 58 -4.67 -8.56 16.29
C PHE A 58 -3.88 -8.79 15.00
N GLY A 59 -3.32 -7.75 14.39
CA GLY A 59 -2.59 -7.84 13.14
C GLY A 59 -1.10 -8.17 13.30
N SER A 60 -0.50 -8.66 12.22
CA SER A 60 0.96 -8.87 12.12
C SER A 60 1.74 -7.57 12.27
N ALA A 61 3.06 -7.64 12.50
CA ALA A 61 3.93 -6.46 12.59
C ALA A 61 3.79 -5.51 11.37
N THR A 62 3.62 -6.08 10.17
CA THR A 62 3.37 -5.33 8.94
C THR A 62 2.01 -4.63 8.96
N ALA A 63 0.96 -5.32 9.41
CA ALA A 63 -0.38 -4.76 9.53
C ALA A 63 -0.44 -3.62 10.57
N ARG A 64 0.30 -3.76 11.69
CA ARG A 64 0.45 -2.71 12.71
C ARG A 64 1.10 -1.45 12.13
N ARG A 65 2.20 -1.58 11.38
CA ARG A 65 2.84 -0.44 10.69
C ARG A 65 1.90 0.21 9.67
N ALA A 66 1.15 -0.60 8.93
CA ALA A 66 0.15 -0.11 7.98
C ALA A 66 -0.97 0.68 8.69
N ALA A 67 -1.45 0.20 9.85
CA ALA A 67 -2.47 0.89 10.65
C ALA A 67 -1.97 2.24 11.18
N VAL A 68 -0.72 2.33 11.65
CA VAL A 68 -0.11 3.61 12.07
C VAL A 68 -0.06 4.61 10.91
N ARG A 69 0.39 4.17 9.72
CA ARG A 69 0.44 5.02 8.53
C ARG A 69 -0.96 5.41 8.04
N ALA A 70 -1.95 4.53 8.15
CA ALA A 70 -3.35 4.82 7.87
C ALA A 70 -3.92 5.89 8.83
N ALA A 71 -3.64 5.77 10.13
CA ALA A 71 -4.04 6.75 11.14
C ALA A 71 -3.36 8.12 10.90
N ALA A 72 -2.07 8.14 10.57
CA ALA A 72 -1.36 9.37 10.21
C ALA A 72 -1.96 10.02 8.94
N SER A 73 -2.37 9.22 7.96
CA SER A 73 -3.03 9.71 6.73
C SER A 73 -4.38 10.35 7.04
N LEU A 74 -5.18 9.70 7.89
CA LEU A 74 -6.45 10.23 8.39
C LEU A 74 -6.26 11.56 9.15
N ALA A 75 -5.23 11.64 10.01
CA ALA A 75 -4.91 12.85 10.75
C ALA A 75 -4.52 14.00 9.81
N LEU A 76 -3.67 13.72 8.80
CA LEU A 76 -3.27 14.70 7.80
C LEU A 76 -4.46 15.21 6.97
N ALA A 77 -5.32 14.31 6.50
CA ALA A 77 -6.53 14.69 5.78
C ALA A 77 -7.46 15.55 6.66
N SER A 78 -7.68 15.15 7.91
CA SER A 78 -8.50 15.88 8.88
C SER A 78 -7.96 17.27 9.15
N ALA A 79 -6.65 17.41 9.36
CA ALA A 79 -5.99 18.71 9.53
C ALA A 79 -6.21 19.59 8.29
N THR A 80 -5.94 19.05 7.09
CA THR A 80 -6.08 19.78 5.82
C THR A 80 -7.51 20.29 5.58
N ILE A 81 -8.52 19.47 5.89
CA ILE A 81 -9.93 19.85 5.74
C ILE A 81 -10.31 20.95 6.73
N ASN A 82 -9.84 20.85 7.97
CA ASN A 82 -10.16 21.81 9.01
C ASN A 82 -9.43 23.15 8.85
N THR A 83 -8.24 23.17 8.23
CA THR A 83 -7.45 24.39 8.02
C THR A 83 -7.69 25.04 6.66
N VAL A 84 -7.72 24.26 5.58
CA VAL A 84 -7.77 24.77 4.19
C VAL A 84 -9.14 24.53 3.57
N GLY A 85 -9.71 23.34 3.78
CA GLY A 85 -10.94 22.91 3.12
C GLY A 85 -12.16 23.77 3.47
N LYS A 86 -12.37 24.04 4.76
CA LYS A 86 -13.53 24.82 5.24
C LYS A 86 -13.55 26.28 4.78
N TRP A 87 -12.41 26.83 4.37
CA TRP A 87 -12.26 28.22 3.93
C TRP A 87 -12.21 28.40 2.41
N SER A 88 -12.06 27.31 1.64
CA SER A 88 -11.75 27.38 0.22
C SER A 88 -12.98 27.61 -0.69
N VAL A 89 -14.15 27.07 -0.37
CA VAL A 89 -15.38 27.25 -1.18
C VAL A 89 -16.63 27.30 -0.28
N ARG A 90 -17.34 28.44 -0.28
CA ARG A 90 -18.70 28.53 0.30
C ARG A 90 -19.70 27.90 -0.65
N ARG A 91 -19.79 26.57 -0.62
CA ARG A 91 -20.78 25.81 -1.38
C ARG A 91 -22.00 25.49 -0.51
N ALA A 92 -23.19 25.81 -1.03
CA ALA A 92 -24.45 25.41 -0.42
C ALA A 92 -24.67 23.90 -0.56
N ARG A 93 -25.20 23.26 0.49
CA ARG A 93 -25.55 21.82 0.48
C ARG A 93 -26.74 21.55 -0.48
N PRO A 94 -26.93 20.29 -0.92
CA PRO A 94 -28.09 19.92 -1.73
C PRO A 94 -29.43 20.28 -1.09
N VAL A 95 -30.41 20.65 -1.92
CA VAL A 95 -31.80 20.87 -1.51
C VAL A 95 -32.44 19.50 -1.27
N LEU A 96 -33.15 19.34 -0.15
CA LEU A 96 -33.64 18.04 0.33
C LEU A 96 -35.02 17.64 -0.21
N ASP A 97 -35.67 18.47 -1.03
CA ASP A 97 -37.06 18.28 -1.49
C ASP A 97 -37.31 16.92 -2.18
N GLY A 98 -36.27 16.32 -2.77
CA GLY A 98 -36.32 14.99 -3.39
C GLY A 98 -35.83 13.82 -2.50
N VAL A 99 -35.37 14.08 -1.27
CA VAL A 99 -34.80 13.07 -0.37
C VAL A 99 -35.83 12.67 0.69
N PRO A 100 -36.28 11.39 0.73
CA PRO A 100 -37.21 10.91 1.76
C PRO A 100 -36.75 11.24 3.18
N ALA A 101 -37.65 11.74 4.04
CA ALA A 101 -37.33 12.17 5.40
C ALA A 101 -36.60 11.10 6.23
N VAL A 102 -36.93 9.82 6.02
CA VAL A 102 -36.27 8.67 6.67
C VAL A 102 -34.77 8.55 6.37
N ARG A 103 -34.29 9.14 5.27
CA ARG A 103 -32.87 9.13 4.86
C ARG A 103 -32.11 10.37 5.36
N GLN A 104 -32.82 11.41 5.78
CA GLN A 104 -32.20 12.67 6.19
C GLN A 104 -31.56 12.52 7.58
N LEU A 105 -30.45 13.23 7.82
CA LEU A 105 -29.84 13.27 9.15
C LEU A 105 -30.71 14.11 10.09
N ALA A 106 -30.83 13.68 11.35
CA ALA A 106 -31.58 14.38 12.39
C ALA A 106 -31.05 15.81 12.66
N THR A 107 -29.78 16.07 12.36
CA THR A 107 -29.19 17.42 12.42
C THR A 107 -28.33 17.65 11.19
N GLN A 108 -28.66 18.69 10.43
CA GLN A 108 -27.92 19.05 9.23
C GLN A 108 -26.68 19.88 9.61
N PRO A 109 -25.48 19.59 9.05
CA PRO A 109 -24.28 20.34 9.39
C PRO A 109 -24.35 21.76 8.82
N VAL A 110 -24.18 22.76 9.68
CA VAL A 110 -24.25 24.21 9.35
C VAL A 110 -22.99 24.73 8.63
N THR A 111 -21.92 23.93 8.55
CA THR A 111 -20.65 24.30 7.91
C THR A 111 -20.65 23.99 6.40
N THR A 112 -19.68 24.55 5.67
CA THR A 112 -19.51 24.38 4.21
C THR A 112 -19.58 22.91 3.77
N SER A 113 -20.14 22.67 2.58
CA SER A 113 -20.32 21.31 2.03
C SER A 113 -19.08 20.77 1.33
N PHE A 114 -18.13 21.63 0.96
CA PHE A 114 -16.99 21.25 0.13
C PHE A 114 -15.66 21.39 0.89
N PRO A 115 -14.75 20.39 0.81
CA PRO A 115 -14.95 19.02 0.34
C PRO A 115 -15.62 18.12 1.42
N SER A 116 -16.10 16.93 1.04
CA SER A 116 -16.67 15.96 2.00
C SER A 116 -15.63 15.42 2.97
N GLY A 117 -15.78 15.76 4.26
CA GLY A 117 -14.88 15.32 5.32
C GLY A 117 -14.91 13.81 5.58
N HIS A 118 -16.10 13.19 5.54
CA HIS A 118 -16.26 11.75 5.67
C HIS A 118 -15.59 10.98 4.53
N SER A 119 -15.75 11.47 3.29
CA SER A 119 -15.11 10.86 2.12
C SER A 119 -13.59 10.99 2.19
N ALA A 120 -13.08 12.17 2.55
CA ALA A 120 -11.64 12.36 2.69
C ALA A 120 -11.04 11.49 3.79
N SER A 121 -11.71 11.39 4.95
CA SER A 121 -11.26 10.54 6.06
C SER A 121 -11.24 9.06 5.67
N ALA A 122 -12.29 8.59 4.99
CA ALA A 122 -12.42 7.21 4.55
C ALA A 122 -11.33 6.81 3.56
N PHE A 123 -11.13 7.62 2.51
CA PHE A 123 -10.13 7.33 1.50
C PHE A 123 -8.70 7.57 2.02
N ALA A 124 -8.47 8.53 2.92
CA ALA A 124 -7.14 8.70 3.55
C ALA A 124 -6.71 7.48 4.34
N PHE A 125 -7.60 6.97 5.20
CA PHE A 125 -7.32 5.79 6.00
C PHE A 125 -7.08 4.57 5.11
N THR A 126 -8.03 4.27 4.21
CA THR A 126 -7.94 3.09 3.35
C THR A 126 -6.74 3.14 2.40
N THR A 127 -6.41 4.29 1.80
CA THR A 127 -5.21 4.42 0.98
C THR A 127 -3.94 4.25 1.80
N GLY A 128 -3.83 4.88 2.98
CA GLY A 128 -2.66 4.73 3.85
C GLY A 128 -2.43 3.27 4.27
N LEU A 129 -3.52 2.52 4.50
CA LEU A 129 -3.48 1.10 4.79
C LEU A 129 -3.10 0.26 3.57
N ALA A 130 -3.77 0.47 2.43
CA ALA A 130 -3.59 -0.30 1.20
C ALA A 130 -2.16 -0.22 0.64
N LEU A 131 -1.49 0.93 0.79
CA LEU A 131 -0.11 1.12 0.33
C LEU A 131 0.92 0.22 1.05
N HIS A 132 0.57 -0.33 2.21
CA HIS A 132 1.47 -1.18 3.00
C HIS A 132 0.88 -2.56 3.29
N SER A 133 -0.44 -2.70 3.16
CA SER A 133 -1.13 -3.97 3.25
C SER A 133 -2.28 -4.01 2.25
N PRO A 134 -2.02 -4.42 0.99
CA PRO A 134 -3.01 -4.43 -0.07
C PRO A 134 -4.24 -5.28 0.27
N GLY A 135 -4.07 -6.41 0.96
CA GLY A 135 -5.17 -7.27 1.40
C GLY A 135 -6.14 -6.56 2.35
N TRP A 136 -5.64 -5.94 3.41
CA TRP A 136 -6.47 -5.15 4.33
C TRP A 136 -7.09 -3.93 3.65
N GLY A 137 -6.34 -3.29 2.73
CA GLY A 137 -6.85 -2.22 1.88
C GLY A 137 -8.03 -2.65 1.02
N ALA A 138 -7.94 -3.82 0.37
CA ALA A 138 -9.01 -4.37 -0.46
C ALA A 138 -10.27 -4.69 0.36
N VAL A 139 -10.12 -5.16 1.61
CA VAL A 139 -11.25 -5.39 2.52
C VAL A 139 -11.95 -4.10 2.92
N LEU A 140 -11.20 -3.02 3.20
CA LEU A 140 -11.77 -1.74 3.64
C LEU A 140 -12.20 -0.81 2.49
N ALA A 141 -11.75 -1.05 1.25
CA ALA A 141 -12.14 -0.23 0.10
C ALA A 141 -13.66 -0.20 -0.15
N PRO A 142 -14.39 -1.34 -0.13
CA PRO A 142 -15.85 -1.33 -0.22
C PRO A 142 -16.51 -0.53 0.91
N VAL A 143 -15.97 -0.61 2.14
CA VAL A 143 -16.50 0.13 3.30
C VAL A 143 -16.30 1.64 3.11
N ALA A 144 -15.13 2.06 2.65
CA ALA A 144 -14.85 3.46 2.35
C ALA A 144 -15.75 4.01 1.24
N ALA A 145 -15.95 3.22 0.17
CA ALA A 145 -16.87 3.56 -0.91
C ALA A 145 -18.32 3.67 -0.41
N ALA A 146 -18.77 2.76 0.46
CA ALA A 146 -20.11 2.79 1.05
C ALA A 146 -20.31 3.99 1.99
N VAL A 147 -19.30 4.34 2.80
CA VAL A 147 -19.31 5.56 3.63
C VAL A 147 -19.43 6.80 2.75
N ALA A 148 -18.63 6.89 1.69
CA ALA A 148 -18.67 8.01 0.75
C ALA A 148 -20.03 8.12 0.03
N PHE A 149 -20.56 7.00 -0.45
CA PHE A 149 -21.89 6.93 -1.08
C PHE A 149 -23.01 7.33 -0.12
N SER A 150 -22.92 6.95 1.16
CA SER A 150 -23.91 7.32 2.18
C SER A 150 -24.10 8.83 2.30
N ARG A 151 -23.07 9.64 1.98
CA ARG A 151 -23.12 11.11 2.03
C ARG A 151 -23.95 11.71 0.89
N VAL A 152 -23.95 11.08 -0.28
CA VAL A 152 -24.86 11.45 -1.37
C VAL A 152 -26.27 10.96 -1.05
N TYR A 153 -26.38 9.71 -0.60
CA TYR A 153 -27.66 9.05 -0.29
C TYR A 153 -28.49 9.77 0.78
N THR A 154 -27.83 10.30 1.83
CA THR A 154 -28.50 11.02 2.93
C THR A 154 -28.77 12.50 2.62
N GLY A 155 -28.43 12.97 1.42
CA GLY A 155 -28.76 14.32 0.98
C GLY A 155 -27.75 15.40 1.39
N VAL A 156 -26.65 15.04 2.05
CA VAL A 156 -25.80 16.01 2.76
C VAL A 156 -24.63 16.54 1.94
N HIS A 157 -24.28 15.87 0.84
CA HIS A 157 -23.20 16.26 -0.07
C HIS A 157 -23.57 15.95 -1.52
N TYR A 158 -23.08 16.78 -2.43
CA TYR A 158 -23.13 16.46 -3.85
C TYR A 158 -22.08 15.40 -4.22
N PRO A 159 -22.27 14.61 -5.29
CA PRO A 159 -21.27 13.68 -5.80
C PRO A 159 -19.87 14.28 -5.98
N SER A 160 -19.75 15.51 -6.49
CA SER A 160 -18.44 16.15 -6.63
C SER A 160 -17.79 16.54 -5.31
N ASP A 161 -18.56 16.83 -4.25
CA ASP A 161 -18.01 17.04 -2.90
C ASP A 161 -17.35 15.76 -2.38
N VAL A 162 -17.96 14.61 -2.69
CA VAL A 162 -17.48 13.28 -2.33
C VAL A 162 -16.22 12.90 -3.11
N VAL A 163 -16.21 13.15 -4.43
CA VAL A 163 -15.03 12.89 -5.28
C VAL A 163 -13.85 13.76 -4.86
N ALA A 164 -14.07 15.06 -4.61
CA ALA A 164 -13.02 15.96 -4.15
C ALA A 164 -12.49 15.54 -2.77
N GLY A 165 -13.38 15.12 -1.86
CA GLY A 165 -12.97 14.56 -0.57
C GLY A 165 -12.11 13.30 -0.75
N ALA A 166 -12.57 12.35 -1.56
CA ALA A 166 -11.83 11.11 -1.84
C ALA A 166 -10.44 11.39 -2.42
N ALA A 167 -10.32 12.29 -3.41
CA ALA A 167 -9.06 12.69 -4.01
C ALA A 167 -8.08 13.29 -2.98
N LEU A 168 -8.58 14.17 -2.09
CA LEU A 168 -7.80 14.72 -0.99
C LEU A 168 -7.32 13.62 -0.04
N GLY A 169 -8.18 12.66 0.28
CA GLY A 169 -7.83 11.52 1.13
C GLY A 169 -6.73 10.66 0.53
N VAL A 170 -6.87 10.28 -0.75
CA VAL A 170 -5.86 9.52 -1.49
C VAL A 170 -4.52 10.27 -1.50
N ALA A 171 -4.55 11.58 -1.78
CA ALA A 171 -3.35 12.42 -1.77
C ALA A 171 -2.66 12.44 -0.40
N ALA A 172 -3.43 12.51 0.70
CA ALA A 172 -2.88 12.44 2.05
C ALA A 172 -2.19 11.08 2.32
N GLY A 173 -2.76 9.96 1.85
CA GLY A 173 -2.14 8.64 1.96
C GLY A 173 -0.78 8.55 1.26
N PHE A 174 -0.68 9.04 0.02
CA PHE A 174 0.59 9.10 -0.69
C PHE A 174 1.59 10.08 -0.06
N ALA A 175 1.13 11.22 0.46
CA ALA A 175 1.98 12.17 1.15
C ALA A 175 2.61 11.56 2.41
N VAL A 176 1.83 10.84 3.23
CA VAL A 176 2.34 10.14 4.41
C VAL A 176 3.33 9.05 4.03
N ARG A 177 3.07 8.25 2.98
CA ARG A 177 4.04 7.27 2.47
C ARG A 177 5.37 7.95 2.12
N ARG A 178 5.32 9.08 1.41
CA ARG A 178 6.51 9.81 0.99
C ARG A 178 7.27 10.44 2.17
N ILE A 179 6.55 10.97 3.16
CA ILE A 179 7.16 11.53 4.38
C ILE A 179 7.81 10.42 5.19
N ALA A 180 7.13 9.28 5.37
CA ALA A 180 7.69 8.13 6.10
C ALA A 180 9.00 7.65 5.45
N ALA A 181 9.01 7.45 4.14
CA ALA A 181 10.22 7.06 3.41
C ALA A 181 11.38 8.06 3.58
N ARG A 182 11.09 9.36 3.60
CA ARG A 182 12.11 10.40 3.85
C ARG A 182 12.62 10.39 5.29
N VAL A 183 11.74 10.19 6.26
CA VAL A 183 12.12 10.11 7.67
C VAL A 183 12.97 8.86 7.92
N GLU A 184 12.62 7.75 7.29
CA GLU A 184 13.41 6.52 7.32
C GLU A 184 14.80 6.74 6.69
N ALA A 185 14.86 7.34 5.51
CA ALA A 185 16.13 7.68 4.86
C ALA A 185 16.97 8.69 5.67
N ALA A 186 16.35 9.68 6.31
CA ALA A 186 17.06 10.66 7.15
C ALA A 186 17.49 10.10 8.51
N ARG A 187 16.86 9.01 8.97
CA ARG A 187 17.27 8.29 10.18
C ARG A 187 18.39 7.30 9.93
N ALA A 188 18.58 6.86 8.68
CA ALA A 188 19.78 6.13 8.28
C ALA A 188 20.98 7.05 8.51
N ARG A 189 21.85 6.70 9.44
CA ARG A 189 23.03 7.51 9.76
C ARG A 189 24.07 7.29 8.65
N PRO A 190 24.82 8.32 8.23
CA PRO A 190 26.02 8.10 7.43
C PRO A 190 26.93 7.11 8.17
N GLY A 191 27.17 5.94 7.58
CA GLY A 191 27.86 4.80 8.22
C GLY A 191 26.98 3.58 8.57
N ASP A 192 25.65 3.66 8.44
CA ASP A 192 24.76 2.49 8.49
C ASP A 192 24.68 1.74 7.14
N GLU A 193 25.36 2.25 6.10
CA GLU A 193 25.50 1.53 4.83
C GLU A 193 26.27 0.22 5.09
N PRO A 194 25.73 -0.94 4.66
CA PRO A 194 26.42 -2.19 4.86
C PRO A 194 27.79 -2.11 4.17
N PRO A 195 28.90 -2.37 4.88
CA PRO A 195 30.23 -2.15 4.32
C PRO A 195 30.45 -3.07 3.13
N ASP A 196 31.19 -2.58 2.14
CA ASP A 196 31.55 -3.36 0.96
C ASP A 196 32.20 -4.69 1.36
N ALA A 197 31.88 -5.73 0.60
CA ALA A 197 32.41 -7.07 0.75
C ALA A 197 32.87 -7.60 -0.60
N ASP A 198 33.94 -8.39 -0.57
CA ASP A 198 34.38 -9.12 -1.74
C ASP A 198 33.42 -10.28 -2.03
N ALA A 199 33.05 -10.44 -3.29
CA ALA A 199 32.35 -11.61 -3.80
C ALA A 199 32.96 -12.03 -5.16
N PRO A 200 32.83 -13.31 -5.54
CA PRO A 200 33.28 -13.76 -6.85
C PRO A 200 32.56 -12.99 -7.97
N ALA A 201 33.31 -12.43 -8.91
CA ALA A 201 32.74 -11.84 -10.11
C ALA A 201 32.34 -12.95 -11.09
N LEU A 202 31.04 -13.02 -11.42
CA LEU A 202 30.47 -14.05 -12.31
C LEU A 202 29.90 -13.40 -13.58
N PRO A 203 30.74 -12.94 -14.54
CA PRO A 203 30.31 -12.09 -15.66
C PRO A 203 29.22 -12.74 -16.55
N ASP A 204 29.27 -14.06 -16.72
CA ASP A 204 28.28 -14.83 -17.48
C ASP A 204 27.32 -15.63 -16.58
N GLY A 205 27.48 -15.56 -15.24
CA GLY A 205 26.70 -16.35 -14.28
C GLY A 205 27.22 -17.76 -14.00
N ALA A 206 28.36 -18.18 -14.57
CA ALA A 206 28.92 -19.50 -14.28
C ALA A 206 29.28 -19.63 -12.79
N GLY A 207 28.70 -20.60 -12.09
CA GLY A 207 28.85 -20.76 -10.63
C GLY A 207 27.80 -20.02 -9.80
N LEU A 208 26.85 -19.31 -10.43
CA LEU A 208 25.63 -18.83 -9.79
C LEU A 208 24.57 -19.93 -9.87
N VAL A 209 24.01 -20.33 -8.72
CA VAL A 209 22.87 -21.25 -8.66
C VAL A 209 21.70 -20.52 -8.02
N VAL A 210 20.65 -20.24 -8.78
CA VAL A 210 19.49 -19.47 -8.35
C VAL A 210 18.33 -20.40 -8.02
N VAL A 211 17.89 -20.39 -6.76
CA VAL A 211 16.70 -21.12 -6.33
C VAL A 211 15.47 -20.22 -6.41
N VAL A 212 14.46 -20.67 -7.15
CA VAL A 212 13.21 -19.94 -7.39
C VAL A 212 12.09 -20.66 -6.64
N ASN A 213 11.46 -19.96 -5.71
CA ASN A 213 10.27 -20.47 -5.01
C ASN A 213 9.01 -20.13 -5.82
N ALA A 214 8.52 -21.07 -6.62
CA ALA A 214 7.35 -20.86 -7.48
C ALA A 214 6.05 -20.63 -6.69
N GLY A 215 6.00 -21.05 -5.42
CA GLY A 215 4.87 -20.81 -4.52
C GLY A 215 4.78 -19.38 -3.97
N ALA A 216 5.78 -18.52 -4.19
CA ALA A 216 5.84 -17.17 -3.61
C ALA A 216 5.35 -16.04 -4.55
N GLY A 217 4.97 -16.36 -5.79
CA GLY A 217 4.63 -15.42 -6.85
C GLY A 217 5.15 -15.89 -8.21
N SER A 218 4.59 -15.37 -9.31
CA SER A 218 4.97 -15.86 -10.65
C SER A 218 6.44 -15.55 -10.99
N ALA A 219 7.10 -16.49 -11.66
CA ALA A 219 8.48 -16.36 -12.13
C ALA A 219 8.71 -15.12 -13.04
N GLU A 220 7.66 -14.66 -13.74
CA GLU A 220 7.69 -13.42 -14.53
C GLU A 220 7.86 -12.16 -13.67
N ALA A 221 7.30 -12.14 -12.45
CA ALA A 221 7.39 -10.97 -11.55
C ALA A 221 8.81 -10.79 -10.98
N ALA A 222 9.66 -11.81 -11.05
CA ALA A 222 10.98 -11.84 -10.46
C ALA A 222 12.13 -11.47 -11.41
N GLY A 223 11.84 -11.20 -12.68
CA GLY A 223 12.86 -10.84 -13.67
C GLY A 223 13.78 -11.99 -14.08
N LEU A 224 13.29 -13.24 -14.07
CA LEU A 224 14.05 -14.39 -14.56
C LEU A 224 14.50 -14.23 -16.02
N ASP A 225 13.72 -13.55 -16.86
CA ASP A 225 14.10 -13.28 -18.25
C ASP A 225 15.34 -12.39 -18.34
N VAL A 226 15.43 -11.40 -17.43
CA VAL A 226 16.62 -10.54 -17.30
C VAL A 226 17.82 -11.37 -16.84
N LEU A 227 17.63 -12.24 -15.84
CA LEU A 227 18.68 -13.16 -15.38
C LEU A 227 19.20 -14.04 -16.51
N ARG A 228 18.31 -14.72 -17.25
CA ARG A 228 18.67 -15.60 -18.37
C ARG A 228 19.39 -14.86 -19.50
N THR A 229 19.05 -13.59 -19.71
CA THR A 229 19.68 -12.73 -20.74
C THR A 229 21.05 -12.21 -20.30
N ARG A 230 21.18 -11.76 -19.04
CA ARG A 230 22.39 -11.13 -18.52
C ARG A 230 23.43 -12.14 -18.03
N LEU A 231 22.99 -13.27 -17.48
CA LEU A 231 23.81 -14.30 -16.83
C LEU A 231 23.44 -15.69 -17.40
N PRO A 232 23.73 -15.94 -18.69
CA PRO A 232 23.22 -17.11 -19.42
C PRO A 232 23.74 -18.46 -18.92
N LYS A 233 24.84 -18.49 -18.14
CA LYS A 233 25.42 -19.70 -17.54
C LYS A 233 24.97 -19.93 -16.10
N ALA A 234 24.06 -19.11 -15.57
CA ALA A 234 23.48 -19.33 -14.26
C ALA A 234 22.59 -20.58 -14.26
N GLU A 235 22.74 -21.42 -13.25
CA GLU A 235 21.84 -22.55 -13.01
C GLU A 235 20.58 -22.03 -12.31
N VAL A 236 19.40 -22.43 -12.78
CA VAL A 236 18.13 -22.06 -12.16
C VAL A 236 17.42 -23.33 -11.69
N VAL A 237 17.13 -23.40 -10.40
CA VAL A 237 16.44 -24.52 -9.75
C VAL A 237 15.10 -24.02 -9.25
N GLU A 238 14.02 -24.55 -9.80
CA GLU A 238 12.66 -24.24 -9.36
C GLU A 238 12.23 -25.24 -8.28
N CYS A 239 11.62 -24.75 -7.20
CA CYS A 239 11.12 -25.58 -6.11
C CYS A 239 9.82 -25.02 -5.52
N GLU A 240 9.05 -25.89 -4.86
CA GLU A 240 7.80 -25.52 -4.21
C GLU A 240 7.68 -26.10 -2.79
N GLY A 241 7.09 -25.32 -1.89
CA GLY A 241 6.66 -25.79 -0.57
C GLY A 241 7.80 -26.29 0.33
N ALA A 242 7.61 -27.45 0.95
CA ALA A 242 8.50 -28.01 1.98
C ALA A 242 9.91 -28.35 1.49
N GLN A 243 10.13 -28.41 0.18
CA GLN A 243 11.42 -28.75 -0.43
C GLN A 243 12.40 -27.57 -0.51
N LEU A 244 11.94 -26.34 -0.24
CA LEU A 244 12.76 -25.13 -0.39
C LEU A 244 14.06 -25.18 0.41
N ALA A 245 14.01 -25.62 1.67
CA ALA A 245 15.19 -25.66 2.53
C ALA A 245 16.25 -26.66 2.05
N GLU A 246 15.81 -27.80 1.52
CA GLU A 246 16.68 -28.83 0.96
C GLU A 246 17.30 -28.37 -0.36
N ALA A 247 16.48 -27.83 -1.27
CA ALA A 247 16.95 -27.26 -2.54
C ALA A 247 17.97 -26.13 -2.33
N LEU A 248 17.74 -25.25 -1.36
CA LEU A 248 18.68 -24.19 -1.00
C LEU A 248 20.00 -24.74 -0.44
N ALA A 249 19.95 -25.77 0.40
CA ALA A 249 21.16 -26.39 0.95
C ALA A 249 21.98 -27.09 -0.14
N GLU A 250 21.31 -27.82 -1.03
CA GLU A 250 21.94 -28.51 -2.15
C GLU A 250 22.56 -27.50 -3.13
N ALA A 251 21.83 -26.45 -3.51
CA ALA A 251 22.32 -25.37 -4.35
C ALA A 251 23.53 -24.67 -3.72
N ALA A 252 23.46 -24.33 -2.43
CA ALA A 252 24.55 -23.67 -1.71
C ALA A 252 25.83 -24.51 -1.69
N SER A 253 25.72 -25.84 -1.64
CA SER A 253 26.88 -26.73 -1.57
C SER A 253 27.75 -26.75 -2.84
N ARG A 254 27.19 -26.38 -3.99
CA ARG A 254 27.88 -26.38 -5.29
C ARG A 254 28.04 -24.99 -5.91
N ALA A 255 27.41 -23.97 -5.33
CA ALA A 255 27.43 -22.61 -5.85
C ALA A 255 28.69 -21.85 -5.40
N ALA A 256 29.25 -21.02 -6.29
CA ALA A 256 30.18 -19.97 -5.90
C ALA A 256 29.43 -18.77 -5.30
N VAL A 257 28.20 -18.53 -5.78
CA VAL A 257 27.24 -17.55 -5.24
C VAL A 257 25.86 -18.21 -5.25
N LEU A 258 25.19 -18.26 -4.10
CA LEU A 258 23.81 -18.74 -4.03
C LEU A 258 22.87 -17.60 -4.43
N GLY A 259 22.01 -17.82 -5.42
CA GLY A 259 20.92 -16.92 -5.78
C GLY A 259 19.60 -17.38 -5.17
N VAL A 260 18.74 -16.42 -4.82
CA VAL A 260 17.37 -16.72 -4.39
C VAL A 260 16.37 -15.77 -5.05
N CYS A 261 15.24 -16.32 -5.45
CA CYS A 261 14.09 -15.59 -5.96
C CYS A 261 12.84 -15.93 -5.13
N GLY A 262 12.30 -14.93 -4.43
CA GLY A 262 11.08 -15.06 -3.64
C GLY A 262 10.90 -13.87 -2.68
N GLY A 263 9.93 -13.97 -1.77
CA GLY A 263 9.72 -12.95 -0.72
C GLY A 263 10.66 -13.10 0.48
N ASP A 264 10.50 -12.25 1.50
CA ASP A 264 11.37 -12.21 2.69
C ASP A 264 11.54 -13.56 3.40
N GLY A 265 10.50 -14.42 3.43
CA GLY A 265 10.60 -15.77 4.01
C GLY A 265 11.54 -16.70 3.23
N THR A 266 11.49 -16.65 1.90
CA THR A 266 12.41 -17.39 1.01
C THR A 266 13.84 -16.88 1.18
N ILE A 267 14.01 -15.56 1.26
CA ILE A 267 15.33 -14.92 1.47
C ILE A 267 15.93 -15.34 2.82
N ASN A 268 15.12 -15.41 3.88
CA ASN A 268 15.59 -15.84 5.21
C ASN A 268 16.09 -17.30 5.21
N ALA A 269 15.35 -18.20 4.55
CA ALA A 269 15.77 -19.59 4.36
C ALA A 269 17.09 -19.67 3.58
N ALA A 270 17.22 -18.89 2.50
CA ALA A 270 18.42 -18.85 1.67
C ALA A 270 19.62 -18.27 2.42
N ALA A 271 19.43 -17.23 3.24
CA ALA A 271 20.48 -16.68 4.09
C ALA A 271 21.02 -17.75 5.07
N THR A 272 20.15 -18.61 5.61
CA THR A 272 20.57 -19.72 6.47
C THR A 272 21.43 -20.73 5.71
N ALA A 273 21.05 -21.09 4.48
CA ALA A 273 21.83 -22.00 3.64
C ALA A 273 23.18 -21.39 3.21
N ALA A 274 23.17 -20.15 2.74
CA ALA A 274 24.36 -19.39 2.36
C ALA A 274 25.39 -19.30 3.51
N LEU A 275 24.92 -18.95 4.71
CA LEU A 275 25.77 -18.88 5.90
C LEU A 275 26.38 -20.23 6.29
N ARG A 276 25.62 -21.33 6.14
CA ARG A 276 26.14 -22.68 6.42
C ARG A 276 27.19 -23.12 5.42
N ALA A 277 27.01 -22.78 4.15
CA ALA A 277 27.95 -23.11 3.07
C ALA A 277 29.12 -22.12 2.95
N GLY A 278 29.04 -20.94 3.58
CA GLY A 278 30.06 -19.90 3.51
C GLY A 278 30.11 -19.19 2.16
N VAL A 279 28.98 -19.10 1.44
CA VAL A 279 28.89 -18.49 0.11
C VAL A 279 28.10 -17.17 0.15
N PRO A 280 28.41 -16.19 -0.73
CA PRO A 280 27.60 -15.00 -0.87
C PRO A 280 26.18 -15.31 -1.33
N LEU A 281 25.22 -14.46 -0.93
CA LEU A 281 23.82 -14.55 -1.31
C LEU A 281 23.45 -13.44 -2.29
N ALA A 282 23.01 -13.80 -3.49
CA ALA A 282 22.40 -12.91 -4.46
C ALA A 282 20.87 -12.96 -4.33
N VAL A 283 20.21 -11.80 -4.20
CA VAL A 283 18.75 -11.72 -4.03
C VAL A 283 18.11 -11.16 -5.30
N LEU A 284 17.19 -11.92 -5.89
CA LEU A 284 16.30 -11.45 -6.94
C LEU A 284 14.93 -11.11 -6.32
N PRO A 285 14.44 -9.86 -6.47
CA PRO A 285 13.16 -9.45 -5.89
C PRO A 285 12.01 -10.17 -6.63
N GLY A 286 11.41 -11.18 -6.01
CA GLY A 286 10.42 -12.06 -6.66
C GLY A 286 9.12 -12.31 -5.89
N GLY A 287 8.92 -11.72 -4.71
CA GLY A 287 7.73 -11.92 -3.87
C GLY A 287 6.86 -10.67 -3.64
N THR A 288 5.72 -10.85 -2.97
CA THR A 288 4.78 -9.76 -2.63
C THR A 288 5.32 -8.79 -1.57
N LEU A 289 6.23 -9.26 -0.71
CA LEU A 289 6.90 -8.51 0.35
C LEU A 289 8.41 -8.69 0.14
N ASN A 290 9.01 -7.76 -0.61
CA ASN A 290 10.45 -7.71 -0.94
C ASN A 290 11.14 -6.60 -0.13
N HIS A 291 10.86 -6.52 1.17
CA HIS A 291 11.40 -5.44 1.99
C HIS A 291 12.93 -5.53 2.08
N PHE A 292 13.47 -6.73 2.26
CA PHE A 292 14.91 -6.93 2.32
C PHE A 292 15.63 -6.46 1.04
N ALA A 293 15.10 -6.84 -0.13
CA ALA A 293 15.66 -6.42 -1.42
C ALA A 293 15.57 -4.90 -1.60
N GLN A 294 14.44 -4.28 -1.22
CA GLN A 294 14.26 -2.82 -1.30
C GLN A 294 15.19 -2.05 -0.37
N ASP A 295 15.44 -2.55 0.84
CA ASP A 295 16.35 -1.92 1.81
C ASP A 295 17.80 -1.95 1.30
N LEU A 296 18.18 -2.95 0.48
CA LEU A 296 19.47 -3.02 -0.22
C LEU A 296 19.50 -2.27 -1.56
N GLY A 297 18.43 -1.56 -1.93
CA GLY A 297 18.33 -0.84 -3.20
C GLY A 297 18.14 -1.75 -4.43
N LEU A 298 17.83 -3.03 -4.24
CA LEU A 298 17.57 -3.99 -5.31
C LEU A 298 16.11 -3.85 -5.77
N THR A 299 15.85 -2.86 -6.63
CA THR A 299 14.51 -2.57 -7.15
C THR A 299 14.07 -3.48 -8.30
N GLY A 300 15.00 -4.27 -8.86
CA GLY A 300 14.74 -5.23 -9.93
C GLY A 300 15.87 -6.25 -10.08
N ALA A 301 15.70 -7.17 -11.03
CA ALA A 301 16.71 -8.19 -11.33
C ALA A 301 17.96 -7.63 -12.03
N GLU A 302 17.85 -6.49 -12.71
CA GLU A 302 18.94 -5.85 -13.45
C GLU A 302 20.08 -5.40 -12.50
N GLU A 303 19.73 -4.81 -11.35
CA GLU A 303 20.70 -4.40 -10.34
C GLU A 303 21.46 -5.60 -9.76
N THR A 304 20.73 -6.67 -9.43
CA THR A 304 21.32 -7.92 -8.93
C THR A 304 22.25 -8.55 -9.97
N CYS A 305 21.82 -8.65 -11.24
CA CYS A 305 22.65 -9.21 -12.30
C CYS A 305 23.94 -8.41 -12.48
N ARG A 306 23.86 -7.07 -12.44
CA ARG A 306 25.03 -6.20 -12.56
C ARG A 306 25.97 -6.32 -11.36
N ALA A 307 25.44 -6.53 -10.16
CA ALA A 307 26.24 -6.73 -8.95
C ALA A 307 26.99 -8.07 -9.01
N VAL A 308 26.31 -9.15 -9.37
CA VAL A 308 26.89 -10.49 -9.53
C VAL A 308 27.97 -10.51 -10.62
N ALA A 309 27.68 -9.93 -11.79
CA ALA A 309 28.64 -9.87 -12.88
C ALA A 309 29.93 -9.13 -12.49
N ALA A 310 29.83 -8.12 -11.62
CA ALA A 310 30.94 -7.30 -11.18
C ALA A 310 31.58 -7.77 -9.85
N GLY A 311 31.06 -8.81 -9.20
CA GLY A 311 31.53 -9.27 -7.88
C GLY A 311 31.31 -8.24 -6.75
N ARG A 312 30.30 -7.36 -6.89
CA ARG A 312 29.97 -6.35 -5.88
C ARG A 312 29.03 -6.92 -4.84
N ALA A 313 29.45 -6.92 -3.58
CA ALA A 313 28.63 -7.33 -2.45
C ALA A 313 28.78 -6.36 -1.28
N VAL A 314 27.86 -6.45 -0.34
CA VAL A 314 27.84 -5.68 0.92
C VAL A 314 27.61 -6.63 2.09
N ARG A 315 28.14 -6.32 3.28
CA ARG A 315 27.91 -7.14 4.48
C ARG A 315 26.60 -6.79 5.14
N VAL A 316 25.73 -7.78 5.28
CA VAL A 316 24.46 -7.63 6.00
C VAL A 316 24.55 -8.31 7.36
N ALA A 317 24.09 -7.63 8.42
CA ALA A 317 24.00 -8.23 9.74
C ALA A 317 22.90 -9.30 9.78
N VAL A 318 23.23 -10.49 10.26
CA VAL A 318 22.26 -11.59 10.41
C VAL A 318 22.05 -11.89 11.89
N GLY A 319 20.79 -11.83 12.33
CA GLY A 319 20.38 -12.25 13.67
C GLY A 319 19.94 -13.71 13.64
N ARG A 320 20.50 -14.55 14.53
CA ARG A 320 19.96 -15.88 14.82
C ARG A 320 19.10 -15.79 16.07
N PHE A 321 17.84 -16.15 15.96
CA PHE A 321 16.95 -16.34 17.10
C PHE A 321 16.72 -17.83 17.32
N THR A 322 17.00 -18.30 18.53
CA THR A 322 16.70 -19.67 18.96
C THR A 322 15.77 -19.54 20.16
N PRO A 323 14.47 -19.90 20.04
CA PRO A 323 13.58 -19.87 21.18
C PRO A 323 14.05 -20.90 22.22
N ASP A 324 13.96 -20.56 23.51
CA ASP A 324 14.19 -21.53 24.58
C ASP A 324 13.21 -22.71 24.45
N PRO A 325 13.65 -23.95 24.74
CA PRO A 325 12.75 -25.08 24.74
C PRO A 325 11.63 -24.89 25.78
N PRO A 326 10.41 -25.37 25.49
CA PRO A 326 9.26 -25.26 26.39
C PRO A 326 9.44 -26.03 27.70
#